data_AF-A0A1F6TXJ4-F1
#
_entry.id   AF-A0A1F6TXJ4-F1
#
_cell.length_a   1.000
_cell.length_b   1.000
_cell.length_c   1.000
_cell.angle_alpha   90.00
_cell.angle_beta   90.00
_cell.angle_gamma   90.00
#
_symmetry.space_group_name_H-M   'P 1'
#
loop_
_entity.id
_entity.type
_entity.pdbx_description
1 polymer ?
#
loop_
_entity_poly.entity_id
_entity_poly.type
_entity_poly.pdbx_seq_one_letter_code
_entity_poly.pdbx_strand_id
1 'polypeptide(L)'
;TSPEATLANLDHCRQSGKKMVIGTTGLDDAGKSRIATAARDIAIVFAPNMSVGVNLCFKLLETAARVLGDDVDVEIVEAHHRHKADAPSGTALRMGEVVAKVLQRDLKEHGVYGRHGISGERAR
;
A
#
# COMPACT_ATOMS: atom_id res chain seq x y z
N THR A 1 14.61 13.08 0.49
CA THR A 1 14.68 11.66 0.93
C THR A 1 14.55 10.79 -0.31
N SER A 2 15.36 9.74 -0.42
CA SER A 2 15.32 8.72 -1.50
C SER A 2 15.54 7.33 -0.89
N PRO A 3 15.27 6.22 -1.62
CA PRO A 3 15.60 4.88 -1.12
C PRO A 3 17.06 4.75 -0.67
N GLU A 4 18.00 5.23 -1.49
CA GLU A 4 19.44 5.23 -1.20
C GLU A 4 19.77 6.03 0.07
N ALA A 5 19.29 7.27 0.16
CA ALA A 5 19.51 8.12 1.33
C ALA A 5 18.87 7.53 2.60
N THR A 6 17.74 6.83 2.46
CA THR A 6 17.07 6.16 3.59
C THR A 6 17.91 5.02 4.13
N LEU A 7 18.53 4.22 3.26
CA LEU A 7 19.40 3.12 3.68
C LEU A 7 20.71 3.61 4.31
N ALA A 8 21.29 4.71 3.81
CA ALA A 8 22.43 5.34 4.46
C ALA A 8 22.07 5.88 5.86
N ASN A 9 20.92 6.54 5.99
CA ASN A 9 20.41 7.02 7.28
C ASN A 9 20.10 5.88 8.25
N LEU A 10 19.60 4.75 7.74
CA LEU A 10 19.33 3.54 8.53
C LEU A 10 20.61 3.03 9.19
N ASP A 11 21.72 2.94 8.44
CA ASP A 11 23.00 2.48 8.96
C ASP A 11 23.51 3.40 10.08
N HIS A 12 23.43 4.72 9.88
CA HIS A 12 23.84 5.70 10.88
C HIS A 12 22.97 5.65 12.15
N CYS A 13 21.64 5.54 11.99
CA CYS A 13 20.71 5.42 13.12
C CYS A 13 20.97 4.13 13.90
N ARG A 14 21.21 3.02 13.21
CA ARG A 14 21.52 1.72 13.82
C ARG A 14 22.82 1.78 14.63
N GLN A 15 23.89 2.32 14.06
CA GLN A 15 25.18 2.50 14.75
C GLN A 15 25.06 3.40 15.99
N SER A 16 24.17 4.39 15.94
CA SER A 16 23.98 5.37 17.00
C SER A 16 22.90 4.97 18.02
N GLY A 17 22.29 3.78 17.89
CA GLY A 17 21.19 3.32 18.73
C GLY A 17 19.94 4.21 18.68
N LYS A 18 19.71 4.91 17.55
CA LYS A 18 18.58 5.83 17.38
C LYS A 18 17.41 5.14 16.68
N LYS A 19 16.20 5.39 17.20
CA LYS A 19 14.94 4.91 16.62
C LYS A 19 14.66 5.64 15.30
N MET A 20 13.95 4.99 14.38
CA MET A 20 13.67 5.55 13.05
C MET A 20 12.21 5.37 12.64
N VAL A 21 11.66 6.38 11.96
CA VAL A 21 10.37 6.30 11.25
C VAL A 21 10.65 6.45 9.76
N ILE A 22 10.23 5.47 8.96
CA ILE A 22 10.57 5.37 7.54
C ILE A 22 9.28 5.40 6.72
N GLY A 23 9.04 6.53 6.04
CA GLY A 23 7.95 6.72 5.07
C GLY A 23 8.38 6.63 3.61
N THR A 24 9.66 6.34 3.35
CA THR A 24 10.20 6.30 1.99
C THR A 24 9.62 5.12 1.21
N THR A 25 9.00 5.42 0.07
CA THR A 25 8.47 4.43 -0.89
C THR A 25 9.53 4.04 -1.92
N GLY A 26 9.27 2.97 -2.69
CA GLY A 26 10.16 2.55 -3.79
C GLY A 26 11.42 1.77 -3.38
N LEU A 27 11.47 1.29 -2.13
CA LEU A 27 12.51 0.35 -1.69
C LEU A 27 12.27 -1.02 -2.34
N ASP A 28 13.33 -1.59 -2.91
CA ASP A 28 13.36 -2.96 -3.39
C ASP A 28 13.37 -3.96 -2.22
N ASP A 29 13.32 -5.25 -2.55
CA ASP A 29 13.25 -6.29 -1.52
C ASP A 29 14.56 -6.40 -0.71
N ALA A 30 15.70 -6.06 -1.32
CA ALA A 30 16.97 -5.94 -0.61
C ALA A 30 16.93 -4.81 0.43
N GLY A 31 16.42 -3.63 0.06
CA GLY A 31 16.22 -2.50 0.96
C GLY A 31 15.26 -2.83 2.10
N LYS A 32 14.14 -3.49 1.82
CA LYS A 32 13.20 -3.96 2.87
C LYS A 32 13.86 -4.96 3.82
N SER A 33 14.66 -5.90 3.30
CA SER A 33 15.40 -6.87 4.10
C SER A 33 16.43 -6.20 5.03
N ARG A 34 17.10 -5.15 4.55
CA ARG A 34 18.00 -4.34 5.38
C ARG A 34 17.26 -3.66 6.54
N ILE A 35 16.08 -3.09 6.27
CA ILE A 35 15.23 -2.49 7.31
C ILE A 35 14.82 -3.55 8.35
N ALA A 36 14.37 -4.72 7.90
CA ALA A 36 13.99 -5.82 8.80
C ALA A 36 15.17 -6.32 9.66
N THR A 37 16.38 -6.31 9.11
CA THR A 37 17.61 -6.66 9.84
C THR A 37 17.95 -5.60 10.89
N ALA A 38 17.90 -4.32 10.54
CA ALA A 38 18.17 -3.22 11.46
C ALA A 38 17.13 -3.11 12.58
N ALA A 39 15.87 -3.50 12.31
CA ALA A 39 14.79 -3.52 13.29
C ALA A 39 15.02 -4.50 14.46
N ARG A 40 16.01 -5.39 14.36
CA ARG A 40 16.45 -6.25 15.47
C ARG A 40 17.25 -5.49 16.54
N ASP A 41 17.89 -4.38 16.16
CA ASP A 41 18.78 -3.61 17.05
C ASP A 41 18.16 -2.28 17.48
N ILE A 42 17.32 -1.67 16.64
CA ILE A 42 16.65 -0.40 16.92
C ILE A 42 15.15 -0.46 16.61
N ALA A 43 14.35 0.31 17.33
CA ALA A 43 12.92 0.41 17.04
C ALA A 43 12.69 1.17 15.72
N ILE A 44 11.96 0.54 14.80
CA ILE A 44 11.65 1.10 13.49
C ILE A 44 10.15 1.01 13.19
N VAL A 45 9.55 2.13 12.79
CA VAL A 45 8.23 2.13 12.13
C VAL A 45 8.48 2.30 10.64
N PHE A 46 8.10 1.31 9.83
CA PHE A 46 8.15 1.38 8.38
C PHE A 46 6.74 1.27 7.81
N ALA A 47 6.28 2.32 7.13
CA ALA A 47 4.97 2.35 6.49
C ALA A 47 5.01 3.18 5.20
N PRO A 48 4.52 2.66 4.06
CA PRO A 48 4.47 3.42 2.80
C PRO A 48 3.44 4.56 2.83
N ASN A 49 2.54 4.59 3.83
CA ASN A 49 1.63 5.68 4.11
C ASN A 49 1.55 5.91 5.63
N MET A 50 1.86 7.13 6.07
CA MET A 50 1.88 7.51 7.49
C MET A 50 0.54 8.06 8.02
N SER A 51 -0.48 8.15 7.17
CA SER A 51 -1.81 8.60 7.58
C SER A 51 -2.49 7.54 8.46
N VAL A 52 -2.81 7.92 9.70
CA VAL A 52 -3.59 7.09 10.63
C VAL A 52 -4.94 6.72 10.02
N GLY A 53 -5.62 7.68 9.38
CA GLY A 53 -6.92 7.46 8.75
C GLY A 53 -6.85 6.45 7.62
N VAL A 54 -5.83 6.51 6.76
CA VAL A 54 -5.67 5.55 5.66
C VAL A 54 -5.39 4.15 6.19
N ASN A 55 -4.51 4.02 7.20
CA ASN A 55 -4.23 2.72 7.81
C ASN A 55 -5.45 2.12 8.52
N LEU A 56 -6.27 2.96 9.17
CA LEU A 56 -7.57 2.54 9.72
C LEU A 56 -8.49 2.04 8.61
N CYS A 57 -8.61 2.77 7.51
CA CYS A 57 -9.43 2.36 6.36
C CYS A 57 -9.02 1.00 5.80
N PHE A 58 -7.73 0.67 5.74
CA PHE A 58 -7.30 -0.68 5.32
C PHE A 58 -7.90 -1.77 6.22
N LYS A 59 -7.92 -1.57 7.54
CA LYS A 59 -8.52 -2.56 8.46
C LYS A 59 -10.04 -2.64 8.32
N LEU A 60 -10.70 -1.51 8.09
CA LEU A 60 -12.14 -1.46 7.85
C LEU A 60 -12.51 -2.17 6.53
N LEU A 61 -11.74 -1.95 5.46
CA LEU A 61 -11.93 -2.62 4.17
C LEU A 61 -11.76 -4.14 4.30
N GLU A 62 -10.75 -4.61 5.04
CA GLU A 62 -10.57 -6.04 5.31
C GLU A 62 -11.81 -6.64 6.00
N THR A 63 -12.36 -5.90 6.96
CA THR A 63 -13.54 -6.33 7.73
C THR A 63 -14.79 -6.34 6.85
N ALA A 64 -15.03 -5.26 6.09
CA ALA A 64 -16.17 -5.15 5.19
C ALA A 64 -16.14 -6.23 4.11
N ALA A 65 -14.98 -6.47 3.47
CA ALA A 65 -14.83 -7.51 2.46
C ALA A 65 -15.13 -8.91 3.01
N ARG A 66 -14.71 -9.20 4.24
CA ARG A 66 -14.98 -10.50 4.89
C ARG A 66 -16.47 -10.72 5.16
N VAL A 67 -17.18 -9.66 5.53
CA VAL A 67 -18.60 -9.72 5.87
C VAL A 67 -19.48 -9.77 4.64
N LEU A 68 -19.17 -8.94 3.64
CA LEU A 68 -19.99 -8.80 2.42
C LEU A 68 -19.69 -9.89 1.39
N GLY A 69 -18.47 -10.45 1.38
CA GLY A 69 -18.09 -11.52 0.46
C GLY A 69 -18.34 -11.15 -1.00
N ASP A 70 -18.88 -12.10 -1.76
CA ASP A 70 -19.19 -11.97 -3.19
C ASP A 70 -20.61 -11.43 -3.46
N ASP A 71 -21.34 -10.99 -2.42
CA ASP A 71 -22.68 -10.42 -2.58
C ASP A 71 -22.66 -8.97 -3.08
N VAL A 72 -21.47 -8.35 -3.13
CA VAL A 72 -21.29 -6.95 -3.49
C VAL A 72 -20.26 -6.75 -4.60
N ASP A 73 -20.52 -5.71 -5.36
CA ASP A 73 -19.61 -5.15 -6.34
C ASP A 73 -18.66 -4.15 -5.68
N VAL A 74 -17.35 -4.43 -5.71
CA VAL A 74 -16.34 -3.53 -5.15
C VAL A 74 -15.84 -2.55 -6.23
N GLU A 75 -15.93 -1.25 -5.94
CA GLU A 75 -15.40 -0.17 -6.77
C GLU A 75 -14.56 0.77 -5.87
N ILE A 76 -13.39 1.18 -6.34
CA ILE A 76 -12.49 2.09 -5.62
C ILE A 76 -12.37 3.38 -6.43
N VAL A 77 -12.82 4.48 -5.85
CA VAL A 77 -12.81 5.80 -6.48
C VAL A 77 -11.85 6.70 -5.72
N GLU A 78 -10.98 7.39 -6.45
CA GLU A 78 -10.03 8.35 -5.90
C GLU A 78 -9.98 9.62 -6.76
N ALA A 79 -9.47 10.70 -6.16
CA ALA A 79 -9.19 11.94 -6.85
C ALA A 79 -7.92 12.58 -6.29
N HIS A 80 -7.11 13.14 -7.18
CA HIS A 80 -5.87 13.82 -6.82
C HIS A 80 -5.72 15.11 -7.64
N HIS A 81 -4.80 15.98 -7.22
CA HIS A 81 -4.46 17.18 -7.97
C HIS A 81 -3.91 16.86 -9.37
N ARG A 82 -4.08 17.79 -10.32
CA ARG A 82 -3.70 17.65 -11.74
C ARG A 82 -2.23 17.32 -12.05
N HIS A 83 -1.34 17.41 -11.05
CA HIS A 83 0.10 17.18 -11.21
C HIS A 83 0.53 15.79 -10.75
N LYS A 84 -0.39 14.95 -10.29
CA LYS A 84 -0.09 13.57 -9.93
C LYS A 84 0.16 12.76 -11.21
N ALA A 85 1.33 12.12 -11.29
CA ALA A 85 1.79 11.44 -12.49
C ALA A 85 1.36 9.97 -12.56
N ASP A 86 1.19 9.30 -11.42
CA ASP A 86 0.78 7.90 -11.31
C ASP A 86 -0.73 7.75 -11.11
N ALA A 87 -1.34 6.77 -11.77
CA ALA A 87 -2.75 6.41 -11.63
C ALA A 87 -2.97 4.89 -11.78
N PRO A 88 -3.80 4.26 -10.92
CA PRO A 88 -4.30 4.78 -9.65
C PRO A 88 -3.15 5.09 -8.68
N SER A 89 -3.43 5.88 -7.65
CA SER A 89 -2.52 6.12 -6.54
C SER A 89 -2.11 4.80 -5.86
N GLY A 90 -0.89 4.76 -5.32
CA GLY A 90 -0.44 3.63 -4.51
C GLY A 90 -1.36 3.30 -3.33
N THR A 91 -2.10 4.28 -2.79
CA THR A 91 -3.08 4.02 -1.73
C THR A 91 -4.31 3.28 -2.26
N ALA A 92 -4.86 3.67 -3.41
CA ALA A 92 -5.99 2.97 -4.00
C ALA A 92 -5.62 1.56 -4.46
N LEU A 93 -4.43 1.38 -5.05
CA LEU A 93 -3.89 0.05 -5.35
C LEU A 93 -3.82 -0.81 -4.09
N ARG A 94 -3.28 -0.25 -2.99
CA ARG A 94 -3.22 -0.96 -1.72
C ARG A 94 -4.59 -1.30 -1.14
N MET A 95 -5.58 -0.41 -1.27
CA MET A 95 -6.97 -0.71 -0.88
C MET A 95 -7.51 -1.88 -1.68
N GLY A 96 -7.27 -1.91 -3.00
CA GLY A 96 -7.64 -3.01 -3.88
C GLY A 96 -6.98 -4.33 -3.48
N GLU A 97 -5.68 -4.32 -3.17
CA GLU A 97 -4.94 -5.51 -2.73
C GLU A 97 -5.49 -6.08 -1.42
N VAL A 98 -5.87 -5.21 -0.47
CA VAL A 98 -6.45 -5.64 0.81
C VAL A 98 -7.77 -6.37 0.57
N VAL A 99 -8.66 -5.80 -0.25
CA VAL A 99 -9.96 -6.41 -0.56
C VAL A 99 -9.79 -7.70 -1.36
N ALA A 100 -8.97 -7.67 -2.43
CA ALA A 100 -8.70 -8.82 -3.27
C ALA A 100 -8.14 -10.00 -2.46
N LYS A 101 -7.19 -9.73 -1.54
CA LYS A 101 -6.64 -10.77 -0.66
C LYS A 101 -7.71 -11.43 0.21
N VAL A 102 -8.65 -10.66 0.77
CA VAL A 102 -9.73 -11.21 1.62
C VAL A 102 -10.69 -12.07 0.81
N LEU A 103 -11.01 -11.63 -0.41
CA LEU A 103 -11.88 -12.35 -1.35
C LEU A 103 -11.14 -13.44 -2.14
N GLN A 104 -9.87 -13.70 -1.84
CA GLN A 104 -9.03 -14.71 -2.53
C GLN A 104 -8.89 -14.48 -4.05
N ARG A 105 -8.83 -13.22 -4.47
CA ARG A 105 -8.67 -12.79 -5.87
C ARG A 105 -7.27 -12.20 -6.09
N ASP A 106 -6.75 -12.28 -7.32
CA ASP A 106 -5.59 -11.49 -7.73
C ASP A 106 -6.07 -10.15 -8.33
N LEU A 107 -5.63 -9.04 -7.73
CA LEU A 107 -5.93 -7.69 -8.23
C LEU A 107 -5.38 -7.46 -9.64
N LYS A 108 -4.29 -8.12 -10.03
CA LYS A 108 -3.73 -8.01 -11.38
C LYS A 108 -4.65 -8.62 -12.44
N GLU A 109 -5.36 -9.68 -12.07
CA GLU A 109 -6.28 -10.39 -12.98
C GLU A 109 -7.67 -9.75 -12.98
N HIS A 110 -8.16 -9.32 -11.82
CA HIS A 110 -9.54 -8.85 -11.65
C HIS A 110 -9.69 -7.32 -11.63
N GLY A 111 -8.58 -6.57 -11.56
CA GLY A 111 -8.59 -5.12 -11.53
C GLY A 111 -8.98 -4.52 -12.88
N VAL A 112 -10.00 -3.65 -12.89
CA VAL A 112 -10.41 -2.87 -14.06
C VAL A 112 -10.08 -1.40 -13.81
N TYR A 113 -9.22 -0.82 -14.64
CA TYR A 113 -8.66 0.53 -14.46
C TYR A 113 -9.32 1.61 -15.34
N GLY A 114 -10.36 1.25 -16.08
CA GLY A 114 -11.15 2.18 -16.87
C GLY A 114 -12.30 1.48 -17.59
N ARG A 115 -13.39 2.22 -17.82
CA ARG A 115 -14.51 1.81 -18.67
C ARG A 115 -14.90 3.02 -19.54
N HIS A 116 -15.21 2.78 -20.81
CA HIS A 116 -15.61 3.82 -21.76
C HIS A 116 -16.58 3.24 -22.79
N GLY A 117 -17.67 3.95 -23.11
CA GLY A 117 -18.72 3.45 -23.99
C GLY A 117 -19.52 2.30 -23.37
N ILE A 118 -19.98 1.35 -24.19
CA ILE A 118 -20.73 0.16 -23.74
C ILE A 118 -19.74 -0.96 -23.43
N SER A 119 -19.38 -1.11 -22.17
CA SER A 119 -18.38 -2.10 -21.71
C SER A 119 -18.93 -3.52 -21.46
N GLY A 120 -20.23 -3.73 -21.65
CA GLY A 120 -20.92 -4.95 -21.24
C GLY A 120 -21.21 -5.00 -19.73
N GLU A 121 -21.93 -6.04 -19.32
CA GLU A 121 -22.23 -6.32 -17.90
C GLU A 121 -20.97 -6.77 -17.15
N ARG A 122 -20.93 -6.52 -15.84
CA ARG A 122 -19.81 -6.93 -14.99
C ARG A 122 -19.92 -8.43 -14.68
N ALA A 123 -18.80 -9.15 -14.84
CA ALA A 123 -18.69 -10.51 -14.33
C ALA A 123 -18.71 -10.52 -12.80
N ARG A 124 -19.38 -11.51 -12.20
CA ARG A 124 -19.38 -11.73 -10.74
C ARG A 124 -18.11 -12.43 -10.28
#